data_AF-A0A2R8AWI6-F1
#
_entry.id   AF-A0A2R8AWI6-F1
#
_cell.length_a   1.000
_cell.length_b   1.000
_cell.length_c   1.000
_cell.angle_alpha   90.00
_cell.angle_beta   90.00
_cell.angle_gamma   90.00
#
_symmetry.space_group_name_H-M   'P 1'
#
loop_
_entity.id
_entity.type
_entity.pdbx_description
1 polymer ?
#
loop_
_entity_poly.entity_id
_entity_poly.type
_entity_poly.pdbx_seq_one_letter_code
_entity_poly.pdbx_strand_id
1 'polypeptide(L)' 'MPDVTIVYWRDIPAQVIVGKGRRASKVQLPERFEQAIDRAAMKVGASDTDAYLAEWRKAPPLFR' A
#
# COMPACT_ATOMS: atom_id res chain seq x y z
N MET A 1 -17.77 -7.96 11.17
CA MET A 1 -16.85 -8.44 10.11
C MET A 1 -15.44 -7.95 10.47
N PRO A 2 -14.35 -8.61 10.05
CA PRO A 2 -13.01 -8.12 10.35
C PRO A 2 -12.70 -6.84 9.57
N ASP A 3 -12.09 -5.85 10.23
CA ASP A 3 -11.60 -4.62 9.59
C ASP A 3 -10.62 -4.93 8.45
N VAL A 4 -10.88 -4.39 7.26
CA VAL A 4 -9.99 -4.52 6.10
C VAL A 4 -9.30 -3.18 5.82
N THR A 5 -7.98 -3.14 5.92
CA THR A 5 -7.17 -1.96 5.60
C THR A 5 -6.38 -2.21 4.33
N ILE A 6 -6.45 -1.28 3.38
CA ILE A 6 -5.62 -1.33 2.15
C ILE A 6 -4.50 -0.31 2.30
N VAL A 7 -3.28 -0.74 2.01
CA VAL A 7 -2.08 0.11 1.96
C VAL A 7 -1.87 0.55 0.51
N TYR A 8 -1.66 1.84 0.31
CA TYR A 8 -1.41 2.46 -0.98
C TYR A 8 -0.07 3.16 -1.00
N TRP A 9 0.55 3.19 -2.17
CA TRP A 9 1.50 4.22 -2.55
C TRP A 9 0.75 5.19 -3.47
N ARG A 10 0.61 6.46 -3.06
CA ARG A 10 -0.30 7.43 -3.70
C ARG A 10 -1.70 6.84 -3.94
N ASP A 11 -2.05 6.54 -5.17
CA ASP A 11 -3.31 5.98 -5.64
C ASP A 11 -3.23 4.49 -6.02
N ILE A 12 -2.03 3.89 -6.00
CA ILE A 12 -1.81 2.49 -6.38
C ILE A 12 -1.78 1.61 -5.12
N PRO A 13 -2.64 0.56 -5.02
CA PRO A 13 -2.66 -0.30 -3.85
C PRO A 13 -1.47 -1.29 -3.89
N ALA A 14 -0.94 -1.62 -2.72
CA ALA A 14 0.22 -2.50 -2.58
C ALA A 14 -0.01 -3.67 -1.62
N GLN A 15 -0.80 -3.47 -0.55
CA GLN A 15 -1.04 -4.52 0.44
C GLN A 15 -2.48 -4.46 0.98
N VAL A 16 -2.97 -5.62 1.42
CA VAL A 16 -4.22 -5.76 2.17
C VAL A 16 -3.92 -6.32 3.55
N ILE A 17 -4.49 -5.70 4.58
CA ILE A 17 -4.37 -6.11 5.97
C ILE A 17 -5.78 -6.40 6.49
N VAL A 18 -5.97 -7.57 7.08
CA VAL A 18 -7.25 -7.97 7.70
C VAL A 18 -7.05 -8.15 9.19
N GLY A 19 -7.89 -7.47 9.99
CA GLY A 19 -7.81 -7.47 11.45
C GLY A 19 -6.83 -6.45 12.01
N LYS A 20 -6.51 -6.57 13.32
CA LYS A 20 -5.70 -5.58 14.06
C LYS A 20 -4.61 -6.22 14.91
N GLY A 21 -3.57 -5.44 15.19
CA GLY A 21 -2.48 -5.81 16.09
C GLY A 21 -1.70 -7.04 15.60
N ARG A 22 -1.26 -7.87 16.55
CA ARG A 22 -0.40 -9.03 16.27
C ARG A 22 -1.12 -10.18 15.54
N ARG A 23 -2.45 -10.16 15.51
CA ARG A 23 -3.26 -11.19 14.82
C ARG A 23 -3.67 -10.78 13.40
N ALA A 24 -3.23 -9.62 12.93
CA ALA A 24 -3.58 -9.16 11.59
C ALA A 24 -2.91 -10.04 10.52
N SER A 25 -3.68 -10.48 9.55
CA SER A 25 -3.16 -11.12 8.33
C SER A 25 -2.76 -10.02 7.34
N LYS A 26 -1.59 -10.16 6.71
CA LYS A 26 -1.09 -9.20 5.73
C LYS A 26 -0.76 -9.93 4.43
N VAL A 27 -1.26 -9.42 3.32
CA VAL A 27 -1.03 -9.98 1.99
C VAL A 27 -0.54 -8.87 1.07
N GLN A 28 0.62 -9.09 0.44
CA GLN A 28 1.08 -8.24 -0.64
C GLN A 28 0.26 -8.53 -1.90
N LEU A 29 -0.05 -7.49 -2.66
CA LEU A 29 -0.76 -7.64 -3.92
C LEU A 29 0.15 -8.21 -5.01
N PRO A 30 -0.41 -8.76 -6.11
CA PRO A 30 0.37 -9.31 -7.20
C PRO A 30 1.38 -8.32 -7.79
N GLU A 31 2.48 -8.84 -8.32
CA GLU A 31 3.64 -8.11 -8.83
C GLU A 31 3.30 -6.92 -9.77
N ARG A 32 2.23 -7.02 -10.57
CA ARG A 32 1.78 -5.93 -11.44
C ARG A 32 1.56 -4.59 -10.71
N PHE A 33 1.20 -4.64 -9.42
CA PHE A 33 0.99 -3.44 -8.60
C PHE A 33 2.32 -2.79 -8.19
N GLU A 34 3.31 -3.61 -7.84
CA GLU A 34 4.67 -3.16 -7.56
C GLU A 34 5.30 -2.51 -8.80
N GLN A 35 5.21 -3.16 -9.95
CA GLN A 35 5.69 -2.58 -11.22
C GLN A 35 4.99 -1.27 -11.58
N ALA A 36 3.71 -1.11 -11.24
CA ALA A 36 2.99 0.15 -11.45
C ALA A 36 3.50 1.26 -10.52
N ILE A 37 3.79 0.93 -9.25
CA ILE A 37 4.39 1.84 -8.28
C ILE A 37 5.77 2.28 -8.77
N ASP A 38 6.62 1.33 -9.19
CA ASP A 38 7.97 1.64 -9.66
C ASP A 38 7.96 2.54 -10.89
N ARG A 39 7.11 2.24 -11.88
CA ARG A 39 6.94 3.09 -13.07
C ARG A 39 6.47 4.49 -12.70
N ALA A 40 5.54 4.61 -11.75
CA ALA A 40 5.04 5.90 -11.31
C ALA A 40 6.10 6.69 -10.54
N ALA A 41 6.84 6.05 -9.63
CA ALA A 41 7.94 6.65 -8.89
C ALA A 41 9.05 7.15 -9.82
N MET A 42 9.47 6.32 -10.78
CA MET A 42 10.45 6.71 -11.80
C MET A 42 9.98 7.90 -12.63
N LYS A 43 8.70 7.91 -13.04
CA LYS A 43 8.13 9.01 -13.84
C LYS A 43 8.12 10.35 -13.10
N VAL A 44 7.91 10.35 -11.78
CA VAL A 44 7.84 11.58 -10.99
C VAL A 44 9.17 11.97 -10.34
N GLY A 45 10.26 11.28 -10.67
CA GLY A 45 11.56 11.50 -10.04
C GLY A 45 11.58 11.16 -8.54
N ALA A 46 10.59 10.42 -8.05
CA ALA A 46 10.52 9.91 -6.67
C ALA A 46 11.33 8.62 -6.51
N SER A 47 12.43 8.51 -7.26
CA SER A 47 13.39 7.41 -7.18
C SER A 47 14.34 7.57 -6.00
N ASP A 48 14.46 8.78 -5.42
CA ASP A 48 15.10 8.96 -4.14
C ASP A 48 14.21 8.41 -3.02
N THR A 49 14.83 7.60 -2.15
CA THR A 49 14.17 6.75 -1.16
C THR A 49 13.20 7.52 -0.25
N ASP A 50 13.50 8.77 0.10
CA ASP A 50 12.66 9.58 0.99
C ASP A 50 11.33 10.00 0.32
N ALA A 51 11.36 10.39 -0.96
CA ALA A 51 10.16 10.76 -1.70
C ALA A 51 9.27 9.54 -1.99
N TYR A 52 9.89 8.38 -2.20
CA TYR A 52 9.19 7.10 -2.34
C TYR A 52 8.47 6.70 -1.04
N LEU A 53 9.13 6.85 0.10
CA LEU A 53 8.61 6.44 1.40
C LEU A 53 7.56 7.41 1.97
N ALA A 54 7.60 8.69 1.60
CA ALA A 54 6.68 9.71 2.09
C ALA A 54 5.23 9.54 1.60
N GLU A 55 5.02 8.82 0.50
CA GLU A 55 3.73 8.74 -0.21
C GLU A 55 2.87 7.52 0.20
N TRP A 56 3.34 6.75 1.19
CA TRP A 56 2.62 5.58 1.68
C TRP A 56 1.49 5.99 2.62
N ARG A 57 0.29 5.49 2.33
CA ARG A 57 -0.91 5.73 3.16
C ARG A 57 -1.71 4.47 3.40
N LYS A 58 -2.36 4.40 4.56
CA LYS A 58 -3.37 3.39 4.86
C LYS A 58 -4.75 3.99 4.63
N ALA A 59 -5.59 3.34 3.83
CA ALA A 59 -6.98 3.74 3.73
C ALA A 59 -7.72 3.48 5.06
N PRO A 60 -8.80 4.24 5.33
CA PRO A 60 -9.72 3.90 6.40
C PRO A 60 -10.17 2.44 6.29
N PRO A 61 -10.36 1.74 7.43
CA PRO A 61 -10.85 0.37 7.41
C PRO A 61 -12.18 0.28 6.68
N LEU A 62 -12.26 -0.64 5.72
CA LEU A 62 -13.50 -1.05 5.09
C LEU A 62 -14.15 -2.09 6.01
N PHE A 63 -15.40 -1.81 6.39
CA PHE A 63 -16.21 -2.55 7.35
C PHE A 63 -15.72 -2.44 8.82
N ARG A 64 -16.67 -2.19 9.73
CA ARG A 64 -16.50 -2.12 11.18
C ARG A 64 -17.55 -3.00 11.84
#